data_AF-D4GIC0-F1
#
_entry.id   AF-D4GIC0-F1
#
_cell.length_a   1.000
_cell.length_b   1.000
_cell.length_c   1.000
_cell.angle_alpha   90.00
_cell.angle_beta   90.00
_cell.angle_gamma   90.00
#
_symmetry.space_group_name_H-M   'P 1'
#
loop_
_entity.id
_entity.type
_entity.pdbx_description
1 polymer ?
#
loop_
_entity_poly.entity_id
_entity_poly.type
_entity_poly.pdbx_seq_one_letter_code
_entity_poly.pdbx_strand_id
1 'polypeptide(L)'
;MNKEKIISANKDILDEIEIARCDRNQKEKNGINALPKELRFLYKTTTFEINELMILCKDDYRKNLTLLIAKVTPENIKFYKVIDRFKKRPFVFVNLLAIHPQCKVKVKGRLKYTISRLLRNHKTLFDFARKIYIRIK
;
A
#
# COMPACT_ATOMS: atom_id res chain seq x y z
N MET A 1 -9.81 -1.40 45.90
CA MET A 1 -9.55 -0.09 45.23
C MET A 1 -8.51 -0.11 44.11
N ASN A 2 -7.23 -0.49 44.29
CA ASN A 2 -6.27 -0.48 43.15
C ASN A 2 -6.43 -1.65 42.17
N LYS A 3 -6.80 -2.85 42.66
CA LYS A 3 -6.98 -4.04 41.80
C LYS A 3 -8.17 -3.92 40.85
N GLU A 4 -9.30 -3.35 41.31
CA GLU A 4 -10.51 -3.17 40.49
C GLU A 4 -10.29 -2.17 39.35
N LYS A 5 -9.54 -1.09 39.60
CA LYS A 5 -9.13 -0.13 38.56
C LYS A 5 -8.22 -0.74 37.51
N ILE A 6 -7.32 -1.64 37.90
CA ILE A 6 -6.45 -2.36 36.95
C ILE A 6 -7.28 -3.35 36.12
N ILE A 7 -8.25 -4.04 36.73
CA ILE A 7 -9.14 -4.97 36.03
C ILE A 7 -10.04 -4.23 35.03
N SER A 8 -10.60 -3.06 35.39
CA SER A 8 -11.41 -2.27 34.46
C SER A 8 -10.57 -1.74 33.30
N ALA A 9 -9.38 -1.17 33.58
CA ALA A 9 -8.49 -0.67 32.54
C ALA A 9 -8.04 -1.78 31.56
N ASN A 10 -7.77 -2.99 32.06
CA ASN A 10 -7.44 -4.13 31.21
C ASN A 10 -8.61 -4.55 30.32
N LYS A 11 -9.85 -4.45 30.82
CA LYS A 11 -11.05 -4.75 30.04
C LYS A 11 -11.25 -3.72 28.93
N ASP A 12 -11.10 -2.44 29.25
CA ASP A 12 -11.21 -1.35 28.27
C ASP A 12 -10.17 -1.51 27.14
N ILE A 13 -8.92 -1.87 27.49
CA ILE A 13 -7.85 -2.17 26.52
C ILE A 13 -8.22 -3.37 25.63
N LEU A 14 -8.76 -4.45 26.21
CA LEU A 14 -9.15 -5.63 25.45
C LEU A 14 -10.30 -5.33 24.48
N ASP A 15 -11.29 -4.56 24.92
CA ASP A 15 -12.43 -4.13 24.10
C ASP A 15 -11.95 -3.24 22.95
N GLU A 16 -11.04 -2.28 23.20
CA GLU A 16 -10.42 -1.46 22.13
C GLU A 16 -9.64 -2.31 21.13
N ILE A 17 -8.89 -3.31 21.60
CA ILE A 17 -8.16 -4.25 20.74
C ILE A 17 -9.13 -5.04 19.86
N GLU A 18 -10.25 -5.48 20.41
CA GLU A 18 -11.26 -6.27 19.69
C GLU A 18 -11.97 -5.43 18.62
N ILE A 19 -12.40 -4.20 18.96
CA ILE A 19 -12.96 -3.25 17.99
C ILE A 19 -11.96 -3.01 16.85
N ALA A 20 -10.68 -2.75 17.17
CA ALA A 20 -9.64 -2.54 16.18
C ALA A 20 -9.36 -3.79 15.32
N ARG A 21 -9.61 -5.01 15.82
CA ARG A 21 -9.53 -6.25 15.03
C ARG A 21 -10.73 -6.39 14.09
N CYS A 22 -11.95 -6.13 14.58
CA CYS A 22 -13.17 -6.15 13.77
C CYS A 22 -13.09 -5.17 12.59
N ASP A 23 -12.67 -3.93 12.85
CA ASP A 23 -12.48 -2.91 11.82
C ASP A 23 -11.47 -3.33 10.74
N ARG A 24 -10.36 -3.94 11.15
CA ARG A 24 -9.34 -4.45 10.23
C ARG A 24 -9.91 -5.58 9.36
N ASN A 25 -10.61 -6.53 9.97
CA ASN A 25 -11.23 -7.64 9.25
C ASN A 25 -12.27 -7.16 8.23
N GLN A 26 -13.06 -6.14 8.58
CA GLN A 26 -14.05 -5.58 7.69
C GLN A 26 -13.41 -4.83 6.51
N LYS A 27 -12.37 -4.02 6.77
CA LYS A 27 -11.57 -3.37 5.72
C LYS A 27 -10.92 -4.38 4.79
N GLU A 28 -10.39 -5.48 5.34
CA GLU A 28 -9.79 -6.56 4.56
C GLU A 28 -10.83 -7.25 3.67
N LYS A 29 -11.99 -7.63 4.21
CA LYS A 29 -13.09 -8.23 3.44
C LYS A 29 -13.56 -7.29 2.32
N ASN A 30 -13.69 -6.00 2.60
CA ASN A 30 -14.09 -5.01 1.59
C ASN A 30 -13.05 -4.88 0.47
N GLY A 31 -11.75 -4.88 0.82
CA GLY A 31 -10.66 -4.86 -0.15
C GLY A 31 -10.59 -6.12 -1.02
N ILE A 32 -10.75 -7.31 -0.43
CA ILE A 32 -10.79 -8.59 -1.14
C ILE A 32 -11.99 -8.63 -2.09
N ASN A 33 -13.17 -8.21 -1.64
CA ASN A 33 -14.39 -8.26 -2.45
C ASN A 33 -14.36 -7.29 -3.64
N ALA A 34 -13.56 -6.22 -3.55
CA ALA A 34 -13.34 -5.27 -4.64
C ALA A 34 -12.46 -5.82 -5.77
N LEU A 35 -11.76 -6.95 -5.55
CA LEU A 35 -10.99 -7.65 -6.57
C LEU A 35 -11.83 -8.69 -7.35
N PRO A 36 -11.51 -8.91 -8.64
CA PRO A 36 -12.00 -10.06 -9.41
C PRO A 36 -11.72 -11.37 -8.66
N LYS A 37 -12.62 -12.35 -8.79
CA LYS A 37 -12.54 -13.62 -8.05
C LYS A 37 -11.20 -14.31 -8.25
N GLU A 38 -10.64 -14.23 -9.46
CA GLU A 38 -9.36 -14.85 -9.82
C GLU A 38 -8.18 -14.19 -9.10
N LEU A 39 -8.28 -12.95 -8.65
CA LEU A 39 -7.17 -12.21 -8.02
C LEU A 39 -7.25 -12.14 -6.50
N ARG A 40 -8.35 -12.63 -5.90
CA ARG A 40 -8.59 -12.55 -4.45
C ARG A 40 -7.52 -13.29 -3.64
N PHE A 41 -7.01 -14.41 -4.16
CA PHE A 41 -5.98 -15.18 -3.47
C PHE A 41 -4.67 -14.39 -3.33
N LEU A 42 -4.37 -13.49 -4.26
CA LEU A 42 -3.19 -12.62 -4.23
C LEU A 42 -3.31 -11.47 -3.22
N TYR A 43 -4.50 -11.22 -2.66
CA TYR A 43 -4.69 -10.11 -1.73
C TYR A 43 -3.95 -10.31 -0.41
N LYS A 44 -3.74 -11.55 0.03
CA LYS A 44 -2.97 -11.84 1.26
C LYS A 44 -1.47 -11.74 1.06
N THR A 45 -1.01 -11.68 -0.18
CA THR A 45 0.41 -11.60 -0.52
C THR A 45 1.01 -10.29 -0.03
N THR A 46 2.12 -10.40 0.70
CA THR A 46 2.88 -9.28 1.28
C THR A 46 4.11 -8.92 0.45
N THR A 47 4.50 -9.77 -0.50
CA THR A 47 5.66 -9.58 -1.37
C THR A 47 5.35 -10.00 -2.79
N PHE A 48 5.69 -9.17 -3.77
CA PHE A 48 5.54 -9.49 -5.19
C PHE A 48 6.87 -9.31 -5.92
N GLU A 49 7.14 -10.14 -6.92
CA GLU A 49 8.13 -9.80 -7.95
C GLU A 49 7.48 -8.83 -8.95
N ILE A 50 8.25 -7.85 -9.44
CA ILE A 50 7.70 -6.86 -10.37
C ILE A 50 7.13 -7.52 -11.63
N ASN A 51 7.73 -8.61 -12.10
CA ASN A 51 7.27 -9.35 -13.28
C ASN A 51 5.87 -9.96 -13.06
N GLU A 52 5.55 -10.42 -11.84
CA GLU A 52 4.22 -10.94 -11.50
C GLU A 52 3.16 -9.83 -11.63
N LEU A 53 3.46 -8.63 -11.13
CA LEU A 53 2.57 -7.48 -11.24
C LEU A 53 2.42 -7.01 -12.69
N MET A 54 3.49 -7.10 -13.49
CA MET A 54 3.46 -6.74 -14.91
C MET A 54 2.54 -7.68 -15.73
N ILE A 55 2.49 -8.97 -15.39
CA ILE A 55 1.58 -9.92 -16.06
C ILE A 55 0.10 -9.56 -15.80
N LEU A 56 -0.18 -8.98 -14.64
CA LEU A 56 -1.52 -8.51 -14.26
C LEU A 56 -1.91 -7.16 -14.89
N CYS A 57 -1.01 -6.52 -15.64
CA CYS A 57 -1.25 -5.26 -16.33
C CYS A 57 -2.03 -5.44 -17.65
N LYS A 58 -3.20 -6.09 -17.60
CA LYS A 58 -4.12 -6.23 -18.73
C LYS A 58 -5.37 -5.35 -18.53
N ASP A 59 -5.91 -4.80 -19.61
CA ASP A 59 -7.12 -3.97 -19.61
C ASP A 59 -7.08 -2.82 -18.59
N ASP A 60 -8.11 -2.65 -17.76
CA ASP A 60 -8.14 -1.68 -16.66
C ASP A 60 -7.48 -2.24 -15.38
N TYR A 61 -6.18 -2.50 -15.47
CA TYR A 61 -5.38 -3.10 -14.40
C TYR A 61 -5.19 -2.19 -13.17
N ARG A 62 -5.50 -0.90 -13.29
CA ARG A 62 -5.14 0.13 -12.31
C ARG A 62 -5.75 -0.12 -10.95
N LYS A 63 -7.05 -0.42 -10.92
CA LYS A 63 -7.79 -0.71 -9.68
C LYS A 63 -7.23 -1.94 -9.00
N ASN A 64 -7.01 -3.01 -9.77
CA ASN A 64 -6.55 -4.30 -9.24
C ASN A 64 -5.13 -4.19 -8.68
N LEU A 65 -4.19 -3.58 -9.40
CA LEU A 65 -2.83 -3.39 -8.91
C LEU A 65 -2.78 -2.47 -7.70
N THR A 66 -3.60 -1.42 -7.69
CA THR A 66 -3.69 -0.52 -6.54
C THR A 66 -4.17 -1.25 -5.29
N LEU A 67 -5.22 -2.07 -5.42
CA LEU A 67 -5.71 -2.93 -4.34
C LEU A 67 -4.67 -3.96 -3.91
N LEU A 68 -3.95 -4.59 -4.84
CA LEU A 68 -2.95 -5.61 -4.50
C LEU A 68 -1.71 -5.02 -3.81
N ILE A 69 -1.28 -3.81 -4.21
CA ILE A 69 -0.05 -3.18 -3.72
C ILE A 69 -0.31 -2.37 -2.44
N ALA A 70 -1.34 -1.51 -2.45
CA ALA A 70 -1.63 -0.60 -1.35
C ALA A 70 -2.71 -1.11 -0.39
N LYS A 71 -3.42 -2.20 -0.74
CA LYS A 71 -4.54 -2.77 0.06
C LYS A 71 -5.66 -1.75 0.35
N VAL A 72 -5.79 -0.76 -0.53
CA VAL A 72 -6.81 0.29 -0.49
C VAL A 72 -7.28 0.57 -1.91
N THR A 73 -8.46 1.17 -2.05
CA THR A 73 -8.97 1.56 -3.36
C THR A 73 -8.24 2.81 -3.89
N PRO A 74 -8.18 3.01 -5.21
CA PRO A 74 -7.54 4.18 -5.84
C PRO A 74 -7.93 5.54 -5.27
N GLU A 75 -9.19 5.70 -4.88
CA GLU A 75 -9.76 6.96 -4.37
C GLU A 75 -9.17 7.35 -3.02
N ASN A 76 -8.66 6.36 -2.26
CA ASN A 76 -8.08 6.53 -0.94
C ASN A 76 -6.55 6.74 -0.96
N ILE A 77 -5.94 6.76 -2.16
CA ILE A 77 -4.50 7.02 -2.31
C ILE A 77 -4.24 8.51 -2.52
N LYS A 78 -3.44 9.08 -1.60
CA LYS A 78 -2.97 10.47 -1.73
C LYS A 78 -2.16 10.60 -3.03
N PHE A 79 -2.39 11.68 -3.78
CA PHE A 79 -1.73 11.92 -5.07
C PHE A 79 -1.93 10.81 -6.12
N TYR A 80 -2.95 9.94 -6.00
CA TYR A 80 -3.22 8.90 -6.99
C TYR A 80 -3.37 9.45 -8.41
N LYS A 81 -4.01 10.62 -8.56
CA LYS A 81 -4.15 11.31 -9.87
C LYS A 81 -2.81 11.58 -10.55
N VAL A 82 -1.72 11.74 -9.81
CA VAL A 82 -0.37 11.92 -10.37
C VAL A 82 0.17 10.59 -10.87
N ILE A 83 -0.04 9.51 -10.12
CA ILE A 83 0.35 8.14 -10.49
C ILE A 83 -0.45 7.68 -11.72
N ASP A 84 -1.76 7.94 -11.76
CA ASP A 84 -2.67 7.55 -12.86
C ASP A 84 -2.29 8.19 -14.21
N ARG A 85 -1.55 9.31 -14.22
CA ARG A 85 -1.00 9.88 -15.47
C ARG A 85 -0.08 8.90 -16.20
N PHE A 86 0.52 7.96 -15.47
CA PHE A 86 1.42 6.94 -16.00
C PHE A 86 0.70 5.63 -16.37
N LYS A 87 -0.63 5.59 -16.41
CA LYS A 87 -1.41 4.39 -16.78
C LYS A 87 -1.11 3.81 -18.16
N LYS A 88 -0.55 4.59 -19.09
CA LYS A 88 -0.08 4.07 -20.39
C LYS A 88 1.29 3.39 -20.32
N ARG A 89 1.96 3.47 -19.16
CA ARG A 89 3.29 2.92 -18.91
C ARG A 89 3.22 2.05 -17.65
N PRO A 90 2.73 0.79 -17.75
CA PRO A 90 2.44 -0.04 -16.58
C PRO A 90 3.64 -0.24 -15.66
N PHE A 91 4.84 -0.37 -16.24
CA PHE A 91 6.08 -0.43 -15.47
C PHE A 91 6.25 0.81 -14.59
N VAL A 92 6.08 2.02 -15.14
CA VAL A 92 6.21 3.25 -14.36
C VAL A 92 5.12 3.35 -13.30
N PHE A 93 3.88 3.01 -13.66
CA PHE A 93 2.74 3.01 -12.73
C PHE A 93 2.97 2.10 -11.52
N VAL A 94 3.34 0.83 -11.75
CA VAL A 94 3.61 -0.15 -10.70
C VAL A 94 4.75 0.32 -9.80
N ASN A 95 5.82 0.86 -10.39
CA ASN A 95 6.95 1.36 -9.61
C ASN A 95 6.60 2.57 -8.75
N LEU A 96 5.81 3.52 -9.28
CA LEU A 96 5.33 4.66 -8.50
C LEU A 96 4.42 4.24 -7.34
N LEU A 97 3.56 3.24 -7.56
CA LEU A 97 2.75 2.63 -6.49
C LEU A 97 3.61 1.91 -5.45
N ALA A 98 4.62 1.15 -5.90
CA ALA A 98 5.49 0.36 -5.03
C ALA A 98 6.33 1.22 -4.09
N ILE A 99 6.74 2.42 -4.53
CA ILE A 99 7.48 3.38 -3.69
C ILE A 99 6.58 4.33 -2.91
N HIS A 100 5.26 4.30 -3.14
CA HIS A 100 4.34 5.20 -2.48
C HIS A 100 4.28 4.92 -0.96
N PRO A 101 4.18 5.92 -0.08
CA PRO A 101 4.15 5.69 1.37
C PRO A 101 2.98 4.83 1.86
N GLN A 102 1.87 4.78 1.11
CA GLN A 102 0.72 3.93 1.42
C GLN A 102 0.87 2.49 0.88
N CYS A 103 1.99 2.15 0.23
CA CYS A 103 2.29 0.78 -0.18
C CYS A 103 2.35 -0.15 1.04
N LYS A 104 1.70 -1.31 0.94
CA LYS A 104 1.62 -2.31 2.02
C LYS A 104 2.34 -3.61 1.67
N VAL A 105 2.85 -3.74 0.45
CA VAL A 105 3.58 -4.91 -0.01
C VAL A 105 5.00 -4.54 -0.41
N LYS A 106 5.93 -5.48 -0.30
CA LYS A 106 7.28 -5.28 -0.85
C LYS A 106 7.30 -5.75 -2.30
N VAL A 107 7.57 -4.82 -3.23
CA VAL A 107 7.79 -5.17 -4.63
C VAL A 107 9.29 -5.36 -4.85
N LYS A 108 9.70 -6.57 -5.17
CA LYS A 108 11.08 -6.95 -5.48
C LYS A 108 11.37 -6.70 -6.96
N GLY A 109 12.60 -6.29 -7.23
CA GLY A 109 13.10 -5.98 -8.57
C GLY A 109 14.35 -5.11 -8.53
N ARG A 110 15.06 -5.04 -9.67
CA ARG A 110 16.29 -4.24 -9.82
C ARG A 110 16.08 -2.74 -9.61
N LEU A 111 14.83 -2.27 -9.62
CA LEU A 111 14.49 -0.87 -9.63
C LEU A 111 14.75 -0.14 -8.30
N LYS A 112 14.71 -0.82 -7.14
CA LYS A 112 15.12 -0.20 -5.87
C LYS A 112 16.54 0.38 -5.96
N TYR A 113 17.43 -0.34 -6.65
CA TYR A 113 18.79 0.10 -6.89
C TYR A 113 18.84 1.28 -7.87
N THR A 114 18.04 1.24 -8.94
CA THR A 114 17.99 2.31 -9.95
C THR A 114 17.45 3.62 -9.37
N ILE A 115 16.35 3.59 -8.62
CA ILE A 115 15.79 4.79 -7.96
C ILE A 115 16.76 5.33 -6.91
N SER A 116 17.35 4.45 -6.09
CA SER A 116 18.34 4.88 -5.09
C SER A 116 19.56 5.53 -5.76
N ARG A 117 20.00 5.00 -6.91
CA ARG A 117 21.11 5.57 -7.70
C ARG A 117 20.73 6.93 -8.31
N LEU A 118 19.53 7.05 -8.90
CA LEU A 118 19.01 8.32 -9.43
C LEU A 118 18.91 9.40 -8.35
N LEU A 119 18.36 9.06 -7.19
CA LEU A 119 18.21 10.00 -6.07
C LEU A 119 19.57 10.43 -5.50
N ARG A 120 20.54 9.51 -5.38
CA ARG A 120 21.91 9.85 -4.96
C ARG A 120 22.61 10.79 -5.93
N ASN A 121 22.36 10.61 -7.23
CA ASN A 121 23.00 11.40 -8.28
C ASN A 121 22.37 12.79 -8.46
N HIS A 122 21.15 13.03 -7.95
CA HIS A 122 20.44 14.30 -8.10
C HIS A 122 19.94 14.84 -6.75
N LYS A 123 20.72 15.76 -6.15
CA LYS A 123 20.43 16.38 -4.84
C LYS A 123 19.04 17.02 -4.76
N THR A 124 18.61 17.72 -5.81
CA THR A 124 17.30 18.39 -5.87
C THR A 124 16.13 17.40 -5.81
N LEU A 125 16.24 16.27 -6.52
CA LEU A 125 15.28 15.18 -6.50
C LEU A 125 15.23 14.49 -5.13
N PHE A 126 16.39 14.30 -4.49
CA PHE A 126 16.47 13.76 -3.14
C PHE A 126 15.79 14.68 -2.11
N ASP A 127 16.08 15.98 -2.15
CA ASP A 127 15.49 16.95 -1.23
C ASP A 127 13.97 17.07 -1.43
N PHE A 128 13.50 16.99 -2.66
CA PHE A 128 12.07 16.96 -2.98
C PHE A 128 11.39 15.68 -2.44
N ALA A 129 12.00 14.51 -2.69
CA ALA A 129 11.49 13.25 -2.16
C ALA A 129 11.45 13.23 -0.62
N ARG A 130 12.48 13.81 0.04
CA ARG A 130 12.53 13.98 1.49
C ARG A 130 11.39 14.87 2.00
N LYS A 131 11.10 16.00 1.34
CA LYS A 131 9.98 16.89 1.69
C LYS A 131 8.63 16.18 1.59
N ILE A 132 8.42 15.39 0.54
CA ILE A 132 7.19 14.57 0.39
C ILE A 132 7.06 13.57 1.53
N TYR A 133 8.15 12.86 1.85
CA TYR A 133 8.14 11.86 2.92
C TYR A 133 7.74 12.47 4.27
N ILE A 134 8.33 13.62 4.64
CA ILE A 134 8.02 14.34 5.88
C ILE A 134 6.55 14.79 5.92
N ARG A 135 5.99 15.21 4.78
CA ARG A 135 4.62 15.74 4.70
C ARG A 135 3.54 14.66 4.71
N ILE A 136 3.89 13.41 4.38
CA ILE A 136 2.96 12.28 4.35
C ILE A 136 2.96 11.48 5.65
N LYS A 137 4.08 11.49 6.38
CA LYS A 137 4.20 10.92 7.74
C LYS A 137 3.36 11.72 8.74
#